data_AF-A0A967HG69-F1
#
_entry.id   AF-A0A967HG69-F1
#
_cell.length_a   1.000
_cell.length_b   1.000
_cell.length_c   1.000
_cell.angle_alpha   90.00
_cell.angle_beta   90.00
_cell.angle_gamma   90.00
#
_symmetry.space_group_name_H-M   'P 1'
#
loop_
_entity.id
_entity.type
_entity.pdbx_description
1 polymer ?
#
loop_
_entity_poly.entity_id
_entity_poly.type
_entity_poly.pdbx_seq_one_letter_code
_entity_poly.pdbx_strand_id
1 'polypeptide(L)' 'DHREVLVMKELQGLSYAEIAEAIDVPEGTVASRLYHARRALKEVLEEMGVEYP' A
#
# COMPACT_ATOMS: atom_id res chain seq x y z
N ASP A 1 -0.61 -9.55 -0.04
CA ASP A 1 -1.32 -9.05 1.16
C ASP A 1 -1.41 -7.52 1.11
N HIS A 2 -2.45 -6.85 1.65
CA HIS A 2 -2.58 -5.37 1.53
C HIS A 2 -1.49 -4.62 2.32
N ARG A 3 -1.15 -5.14 3.50
CA ARG A 3 -0.08 -4.60 4.34
C ARG A 3 1.29 -4.68 3.67
N GLU A 4 1.54 -5.80 2.99
CA GLU A 4 2.82 -6.11 2.36
C GLU A 4 3.15 -5.13 1.23
N VAL A 5 2.21 -4.85 0.33
CA VAL A 5 2.41 -3.86 -0.75
C VAL A 5 2.62 -2.44 -0.20
N LEU A 6 1.95 -2.10 0.91
CA LEU A 6 2.09 -0.80 1.55
C LEU A 6 3.47 -0.63 2.19
N VAL A 7 3.99 -1.67 2.86
CA VAL A 7 5.35 -1.68 3.41
C VAL A 7 6.39 -1.53 2.30
N MET A 8 6.26 -2.33 1.24
CA MET A 8 7.17 -2.23 0.10
C MET A 8 7.16 -0.83 -0.54
N LYS A 9 5.98 -0.21 -0.64
CA LYS A 9 5.86 1.11 -1.25
C LYS A 9 6.39 2.24 -0.35
N GLU A 10 5.89 2.32 0.87
CA GLU A 10 6.09 3.48 1.74
C GLU A 10 7.37 3.37 2.60
N LEU A 11 7.78 2.17 2.98
CA LEU A 11 8.97 1.95 3.82
C LEU A 11 10.21 1.53 3.04
N GLN A 12 10.03 0.79 1.94
CA GLN A 12 11.15 0.32 1.11
C GLN A 12 11.33 1.14 -0.18
N GLY A 13 10.36 2.01 -0.51
CA GLY A 13 10.47 2.93 -1.64
C GLY A 13 10.33 2.28 -3.02
N LEU A 14 9.86 1.03 -3.10
CA LEU A 14 9.77 0.30 -4.36
C LEU A 14 8.75 0.94 -5.33
N SER A 15 9.03 0.83 -6.62
CA SER A 15 8.10 1.15 -7.71
C SER A 15 7.00 0.11 -7.84
N TYR A 16 5.94 0.42 -8.60
CA TYR A 16 4.84 -0.55 -8.78
C TYR A 16 5.29 -1.78 -9.56
N ALA A 17 6.21 -1.61 -10.52
CA ALA A 17 6.82 -2.70 -11.27
C ALA A 17 7.65 -3.64 -10.37
N GLU A 18 8.51 -3.08 -9.51
CA GLU A 18 9.32 -3.88 -8.57
C GLU A 18 8.44 -4.65 -7.58
N ILE A 19 7.36 -4.03 -7.10
CA ILE A 19 6.40 -4.71 -6.21
C ILE A 19 5.65 -5.83 -6.96
N ALA A 20 5.24 -5.55 -8.19
CA ALA A 20 4.53 -6.51 -9.04
C ALA A 20 5.39 -7.77 -9.31
N GLU A 21 6.68 -7.56 -9.60
CA GLU A 21 7.66 -8.63 -9.76
C GLU A 21 7.90 -9.39 -8.44
N ALA A 22 8.09 -8.68 -7.32
CA ALA A 22 8.40 -9.28 -6.02
C ALA A 22 7.30 -10.22 -5.49
N ILE A 23 6.03 -9.95 -5.82
CA ILE A 23 4.89 -10.76 -5.34
C ILE A 23 4.12 -11.48 -6.45
N ASP A 24 4.69 -11.51 -7.65
CA ASP A 24 4.14 -12.20 -8.83
C ASP A 24 2.67 -11.86 -9.13
N VAL A 25 2.39 -10.56 -9.32
CA VAL A 25 1.06 -10.06 -9.70
C VAL A 25 1.15 -8.97 -10.76
N PRO A 26 0.09 -8.69 -11.52
CA PRO A 26 0.05 -7.53 -12.42
C PRO A 26 0.21 -6.20 -11.66
N GLU A 27 0.86 -5.20 -12.27
CA GLU A 27 0.99 -3.85 -11.69
C GLU A 27 -0.36 -3.22 -11.32
N GLY A 28 -1.42 -3.47 -12.13
CA GLY A 28 -2.78 -3.01 -11.82
C GLY A 28 -3.32 -3.58 -10.50
N THR A 29 -2.90 -4.78 -10.12
CA THR A 29 -3.22 -5.39 -8.81
C THR A 29 -2.46 -4.71 -7.68
N VAL A 30 -1.21 -4.28 -7.91
CA VAL A 30 -0.46 -3.48 -6.93
C VAL A 30 -1.18 -2.17 -6.67
N ALA A 31 -1.64 -1.47 -7.71
CA ALA A 31 -2.36 -0.21 -7.60
C ALA A 31 -3.66 -0.35 -6.78
N SER A 32 -4.49 -1.36 -7.07
CA SER A 32 -5.75 -1.58 -6.34
C SER A 32 -5.49 -2.00 -4.88
N ARG A 33 -4.50 -2.86 -4.63
CA ARG A 33 -4.11 -3.25 -3.27
C ARG A 33 -3.60 -2.07 -2.45
N LEU A 34 -2.79 -1.19 -3.04
CA LEU A 34 -2.31 0.04 -2.38
C LEU A 34 -3.44 1.01 -2.07
N TYR A 35 -4.42 1.15 -2.97
CA TYR A 35 -5.60 1.97 -2.73
C TYR A 35 -6.36 1.49 -1.47
N HIS A 36 -6.66 0.20 -1.39
CA HIS A 36 -7.35 -0.37 -0.23
C HIS A 36 -6.51 -0.30 1.05
N ALA A 37 -5.20 -0.55 0.95
CA ALA A 37 -4.29 -0.46 2.09
C ALA A 37 -4.23 0.96 2.67
N ARG A 38 -4.11 1.99 1.81
CA ARG A 38 -4.11 3.39 2.25
C ARG A 38 -5.45 3.83 2.83
N ARG A 39 -6.57 3.37 2.26
CA ARG A 39 -7.92 3.63 2.81
C ARG A 39 -8.06 3.07 4.23
N ALA A 40 -7.70 1.81 4.43
CA ALA A 40 -7.75 1.19 5.75
C ALA A 40 -6.81 1.88 6.76
N LEU A 41 -5.59 2.25 6.33
CA LEU A 41 -4.65 2.97 7.18
C LEU A 41 -5.19 4.37 7.56
N LYS A 42 -5.76 5.08 6.59
CA LYS A 42 -6.38 6.39 6.81
C LYS A 42 -7.50 6.31 7.85
N GLU A 43 -8.41 5.35 7.71
CA GLU A 43 -9.54 5.16 8.64
C GLU A 43 -9.04 4.96 10.08
N VAL A 44 -8.02 4.12 10.29
CA VAL A 44 -7.42 3.89 11.62
C VAL A 44 -6.73 5.14 12.17
N LEU A 45 -6.01 5.89 11.33
CA LEU A 45 -5.31 7.10 11.78
C LEU A 45 -6.28 8.22 12.15
N GLU A 46 -7.36 8.38 11.38
CA GLU A 46 -8.43 9.32 11.68
C GLU A 46 -9.10 8.99 13.03
N GLU A 47 -9.35 7.72 13.32
CA GLU A 47 -9.85 7.27 14.64
C GLU A 47 -8.88 7.59 15.78
N MET A 48 -7.57 7.58 15.51
CA MET A 48 -6.53 7.96 16.46
C MET A 48 -6.33 9.48 16.57
N GLY A 49 -7.07 10.29 15.82
CA GLY A 49 -6.90 11.75 15.77
C GLY A 49 -5.63 12.20 15.05
N VAL A 50 -5.06 11.33 14.21
CA VAL A 50 -3.86 11.61 13.39
C VAL A 50 -4.30 11.83 11.95
N GLU A 51 -3.90 12.95 11.35
CA GLU A 51 -4.20 13.23 9.95
C GLU A 51 -3.28 12.40 9.04
N TYR A 52 -3.88 11.67 8.09
CA TYR A 52 -3.14 10.96 7.06
C TYR A 52 -2.83 11.91 5.90
N PRO A 53 -1.55 12.09 5.52
CA PRO A 53 -1.14 13.02 4.47
C PRO A 53 -1.57 12.59 3.05
#